data_AF-A0AAE5W7Y3-F1
#
_entry.id   AF-A0AAE5W7Y3-F1
#
_cell.length_a   1.000
_cell.length_b   1.000
_cell.length_c   1.000
_cell.angle_alpha   90.00
_cell.angle_beta   90.00
_cell.angle_gamma   90.00
#
_symmetry.space_group_name_H-M   'P 1'
#
loop_
_entity.id
_entity.type
_entity.pdbx_description
1 polymer ?
#
loop_
_entity_poly.entity_id
_entity_poly.type
_entity_poly.pdbx_seq_one_letter_code
_entity_poly.pdbx_strand_id
1 'polypeptide(L)'
;MPLHPLLVHFPIALLTFATFLALLAVILKKKDLSFSLALLLIVGMVTGAISYLLGDSGEAYAMQHFNPQHVESLVHLHETFAMLALIVYGLATVIQLGGMWFKNYATYSKWGVLILTIIGFGLLIITGHLGASITYGN
;
A
#
# COMPACT_ATOMS: atom_id res chain seq x y z
N MET A 1 -19.78 -11.17 -11.94
CA MET A 1 -18.98 -11.17 -10.69
C MET A 1 -18.22 -9.87 -10.66
N PRO A 2 -18.25 -9.05 -9.61
CA PRO A 2 -17.54 -7.79 -9.67
C PRO A 2 -16.05 -8.13 -9.81
N LEU A 3 -15.40 -7.62 -10.88
CA LEU A 3 -13.94 -7.66 -11.04
C LEU A 3 -13.22 -6.93 -9.88
N HIS A 4 -14.02 -6.21 -9.08
CA HIS A 4 -13.69 -5.30 -8.00
C HIS A 4 -12.75 -5.87 -6.93
N PRO A 5 -12.94 -7.05 -6.32
CA PRO A 5 -12.05 -7.49 -5.24
C PRO A 5 -10.63 -7.81 -5.74
N LEU A 6 -10.48 -8.32 -6.97
CA LEU A 6 -9.18 -8.74 -7.45
C LEU A 6 -8.25 -7.56 -7.75
N LEU A 7 -8.79 -6.48 -8.31
CA LEU A 7 -8.01 -5.29 -8.67
C LEU A 7 -7.62 -4.46 -7.45
N VAL A 8 -8.51 -4.30 -6.46
CA VAL A 8 -8.21 -3.53 -5.23
C VAL A 8 -7.40 -4.30 -4.17
N HIS A 9 -7.42 -5.63 -4.16
CA HIS A 9 -6.62 -6.42 -3.20
C HIS A 9 -5.21 -6.72 -3.70
N PHE A 10 -4.98 -6.65 -5.01
CA PHE A 10 -3.67 -6.92 -5.62
C PHE A 10 -2.56 -5.98 -5.13
N PRO A 11 -2.77 -4.66 -5.00
CA PRO A 11 -1.76 -3.75 -4.44
C PRO A 11 -1.43 -4.06 -2.98
N ILE A 12 -2.45 -4.38 -2.18
CA ILE A 12 -2.29 -4.71 -0.75
C ILE A 12 -1.37 -5.91 -0.60
N ALA A 13 -1.59 -6.98 -1.38
CA ALA A 13 -0.74 -8.16 -1.35
C ALA A 13 0.71 -7.86 -1.76
N LEU A 14 0.91 -7.10 -2.86
CA LEU A 14 2.25 -6.76 -3.35
C LEU A 14 3.03 -5.88 -2.36
N LEU A 15 2.40 -4.83 -1.84
CA LEU A 15 3.04 -3.89 -0.91
C LEU A 15 3.28 -4.53 0.46
N THR A 16 2.38 -5.40 0.92
CA THR A 16 2.60 -6.24 2.12
C THR A 16 3.80 -7.17 1.92
N PHE A 17 3.88 -7.84 0.77
CA PHE A 17 5.00 -8.72 0.47
C PHE A 17 6.32 -7.94 0.30
N ALA A 18 6.26 -6.71 -0.24
CA ALA A 18 7.40 -5.81 -0.27
C ALA A 18 7.91 -5.47 1.15
N THR A 19 7.02 -5.22 2.11
CA THR A 19 7.39 -5.01 3.53
C THR A 19 8.11 -6.23 4.11
N PHE A 20 7.59 -7.44 3.88
CA PHE A 20 8.28 -8.66 4.32
C PHE A 20 9.63 -8.85 3.64
N LEU A 21 9.74 -8.53 2.35
CA LEU A 21 10.99 -8.65 1.63
C LEU A 21 12.02 -7.61 2.07
N ALA A 22 11.59 -6.39 2.42
CA ALA A 22 12.45 -5.37 3.03
C ALA A 22 12.98 -5.84 4.39
N LEU A 23 12.15 -6.46 5.21
CA LEU A 23 12.56 -7.06 6.49
C LEU A 23 13.59 -8.19 6.26
N LEU A 24 13.32 -9.09 5.31
CA LEU A 24 14.25 -10.16 4.94
C LEU A 24 15.56 -9.63 4.37
N ALA A 25 15.55 -8.52 3.63
CA ALA A 25 16.76 -7.90 3.07
C ALA A 25 17.71 -7.38 4.16
N VAL A 26 17.17 -6.97 5.31
CA VAL A 26 17.96 -6.55 6.48
C VAL A 26 18.47 -7.76 7.28
N ILE A 27 17.65 -8.82 7.43
CA ILE A 27 18.01 -10.03 8.18
C ILE A 27 19.01 -10.90 7.41
N LEU A 28 18.72 -11.20 6.14
CA LEU A 28 19.45 -12.14 5.29
C LEU A 28 20.62 -11.47 4.54
N LYS A 29 21.46 -10.71 5.24
CA LYS A 29 22.55 -9.83 4.73
C LYS A 29 23.35 -10.33 3.50
N LYS A 30 23.40 -11.64 3.22
CA LYS A 30 24.09 -12.28 2.10
C LYS A 30 23.29 -12.42 0.79
N LYS A 31 21.95 -12.25 0.81
CA LYS A 31 21.11 -12.39 -0.39
C LYS A 31 20.75 -11.00 -0.93
N ASP A 32 21.07 -10.74 -2.19
CA ASP A 32 20.61 -9.53 -2.85
C ASP A 32 19.13 -9.68 -3.21
N LEU A 33 18.27 -9.00 -2.45
CA LEU A 33 16.83 -8.94 -2.66
C LEU A 33 16.40 -7.60 -3.28
N SER A 34 17.37 -6.75 -3.65
CA SER A 34 17.13 -5.35 -4.01
C SER A 34 16.25 -5.20 -5.25
N PHE A 35 16.52 -6.02 -6.29
CA PHE A 35 15.72 -6.02 -7.51
C PHE A 35 14.29 -6.50 -7.27
N SER A 36 14.12 -7.63 -6.58
CA SER A 36 12.80 -8.17 -6.24
C SER A 36 11.97 -7.19 -5.40
N LEU A 37 12.62 -6.52 -4.45
CA LEU A 37 11.97 -5.49 -3.62
C LEU A 37 11.54 -4.28 -4.45
N ALA A 38 12.41 -3.78 -5.33
CA ALA A 38 12.07 -2.68 -6.23
C ALA A 38 10.90 -3.05 -7.15
N LEU A 39 10.89 -4.26 -7.71
CA LEU A 39 9.81 -4.73 -8.58
C LEU A 39 8.46 -4.78 -7.82
N LEU A 40 8.43 -5.35 -6.62
CA LEU A 40 7.21 -5.40 -5.81
C LEU A 40 6.70 -4.00 -5.44
N LEU A 41 7.61 -3.10 -5.05
CA LEU A 41 7.27 -1.72 -4.71
C LEU A 41 6.71 -0.97 -5.91
N ILE A 42 7.34 -1.07 -7.08
CA ILE A 42 6.88 -0.39 -8.31
C ILE A 42 5.52 -0.94 -8.75
N VAL A 43 5.38 -2.26 -8.88
CA VAL A 43 4.12 -2.86 -9.36
C VAL A 43 3.00 -2.63 -8.34
N GLY A 44 3.31 -2.74 -7.04
CA GLY A 44 2.37 -2.43 -5.97
C GLY A 44 1.93 -0.97 -5.98
N MET A 45 2.85 -0.02 -6.20
CA MET A 45 2.52 1.40 -6.31
C MET A 45 1.67 1.72 -7.53
N VAL A 46 2.02 1.18 -8.71
CA VAL A 46 1.26 1.41 -9.94
C VAL A 46 -0.15 0.87 -9.81
N THR A 47 -0.29 -0.38 -9.36
CA THR A 47 -1.61 -1.01 -9.18
C THR A 47 -2.41 -0.35 -8.05
N GLY A 48 -1.72 0.11 -6.99
CA GLY A 48 -2.33 0.84 -5.88
C GLY A 48 -2.88 2.20 -6.30
N ALA A 49 -2.12 2.96 -7.10
CA ALA A 49 -2.57 4.22 -7.67
C ALA A 49 -3.77 4.02 -8.60
N ILE A 50 -3.75 3.00 -9.46
CA ILE A 50 -4.90 2.64 -10.31
C ILE A 50 -6.12 2.31 -9.45
N SER A 51 -5.94 1.54 -8.38
CA SER A 51 -7.02 1.15 -7.47
C SER A 51 -7.62 2.35 -6.75
N TYR A 52 -6.77 3.28 -6.27
CA TYR A 52 -7.19 4.52 -5.62
C TYR A 52 -8.05 5.38 -6.55
N LEU A 53 -7.64 5.52 -7.82
CA LEU A 53 -8.39 6.30 -8.82
C LEU A 53 -9.71 5.66 -9.26
N LEU A 54 -9.90 4.36 -9.02
CA LEU A 54 -11.06 3.58 -9.47
C LEU A 54 -12.01 3.17 -8.32
N GLY A 55 -11.77 3.62 -7.09
CA GLY A 55 -12.40 3.12 -5.86
C GLY A 55 -13.91 3.35 -5.69
N ASP A 56 -14.54 4.13 -6.58
CA ASP A 56 -15.92 4.65 -6.46
C ASP A 56 -17.02 3.59 -6.34
N SER A 57 -16.79 2.37 -6.82
CA SER A 57 -17.91 1.42 -7.02
C SER A 57 -18.45 0.77 -5.74
N GLY A 58 -17.67 0.77 -4.65
CA GLY A 58 -18.11 0.28 -3.34
C GLY A 58 -18.93 1.30 -2.55
N GLU A 59 -18.61 2.58 -2.71
CA GLU A 59 -19.27 3.70 -2.05
C GLU A 59 -20.73 3.83 -2.49
N ALA A 60 -20.98 3.85 -3.80
CA ALA A 60 -22.32 4.04 -4.34
C ALA A 60 -23.33 2.99 -3.83
N TYR A 61 -22.89 1.74 -3.67
CA TYR A 61 -23.70 0.68 -3.09
C TYR A 61 -23.96 0.93 -1.59
N ALA A 62 -22.93 1.29 -0.83
CA ALA A 62 -23.04 1.53 0.60
C ALA A 62 -23.94 2.74 0.93
N MET A 63 -23.83 3.83 0.17
CA MET A 63 -24.68 5.02 0.33
C MET A 63 -26.16 4.74 0.09
N GLN A 64 -26.50 3.74 -0.74
CA GLN A 64 -27.88 3.34 -1.01
C GLN A 64 -28.47 2.44 0.09
N HIS A 65 -27.64 1.74 0.86
CA HIS A 65 -28.08 0.70 1.80
C HIS A 65 -27.84 1.05 3.28
N PHE A 66 -26.95 1.99 3.58
CA PHE A 66 -26.58 2.42 4.93
C PHE A 66 -26.76 3.93 5.11
N ASN A 67 -26.49 4.45 6.32
CA ASN A 67 -26.56 5.89 6.58
C ASN A 67 -25.54 6.65 5.70
N PRO A 68 -25.98 7.52 4.76
CA PRO A 68 -25.09 8.16 3.81
C PRO A 68 -23.99 9.02 4.46
N GLN A 69 -24.32 9.73 5.55
CA GLN A 69 -23.38 10.61 6.25
C GLN A 69 -22.28 9.81 6.96
N HIS A 70 -22.65 8.64 7.51
CA HIS A 70 -21.69 7.73 8.13
C HIS A 70 -20.77 7.10 7.07
N VAL A 71 -21.36 6.65 5.95
CA VAL A 71 -20.62 6.06 4.83
C VAL A 71 -19.64 7.06 4.23
N GLU A 72 -20.08 8.28 3.94
CA GLU A 72 -19.24 9.36 3.39
C GLU A 72 -18.05 9.66 4.32
N SER A 73 -18.28 9.71 5.63
CA SER A 73 -17.20 9.89 6.61
C SER A 73 -16.19 8.73 6.60
N LEU A 74 -16.65 7.49 6.47
CA LEU A 74 -15.77 6.33 6.38
C LEU A 74 -14.98 6.30 5.08
N VAL A 75 -15.61 6.66 3.95
CA VAL A 75 -14.96 6.77 2.63
C VAL A 75 -13.85 7.81 2.69
N HIS A 76 -14.13 9.02 3.20
CA HIS A 76 -13.10 10.05 3.34
C HIS A 76 -11.91 9.60 4.19
N LEU A 77 -12.14 8.89 5.28
CA LEU A 77 -11.06 8.30 6.08
C LEU A 77 -10.30 7.24 5.29
N HIS A 78 -11.01 6.33 4.63
CA HIS A 78 -10.42 5.27 3.81
C HIS A 78 -9.49 5.84 2.73
N GLU A 79 -9.97 6.83 1.98
CA GLU A 79 -9.20 7.53 0.95
C GLU A 79 -7.98 8.25 1.53
N THR A 80 -8.13 8.93 2.67
CA THR A 80 -7.03 9.63 3.33
C THR A 80 -5.92 8.65 3.72
N PHE A 81 -6.26 7.54 4.37
CA PHE A 81 -5.27 6.53 4.74
C PHE A 81 -4.69 5.81 3.52
N ALA A 82 -5.49 5.56 2.47
CA ALA A 82 -5.01 4.97 1.23
C ALA A 82 -3.98 5.88 0.54
N MET A 83 -4.24 7.19 0.48
CA MET A 83 -3.31 8.18 -0.07
C MET A 83 -2.03 8.25 0.76
N LEU A 84 -2.13 8.28 2.09
CA LEU A 84 -0.96 8.25 2.98
C LEU A 84 -0.13 6.98 2.77
N ALA A 85 -0.76 5.82 2.64
CA ALA A 85 -0.08 4.57 2.35
C ALA A 85 0.67 4.65 1.00
N LEU A 86 0.03 5.15 -0.06
CA LEU A 86 0.66 5.36 -1.37
C LEU A 86 1.85 6.32 -1.29
N ILE A 87 1.72 7.44 -0.58
CA ILE A 87 2.84 8.39 -0.41
C ILE A 87 4.02 7.71 0.30
N VAL A 88 3.78 6.99 1.39
CA VAL A 88 4.82 6.33 2.18
C VAL A 88 5.51 5.21 1.38
N TYR A 89 4.76 4.35 0.70
CA TYR A 89 5.33 3.34 -0.19
C TYR A 89 6.00 3.95 -1.43
N GLY A 90 5.51 5.09 -1.93
CA GLY A 90 6.13 5.85 -3.00
C GLY A 90 7.52 6.37 -2.60
N LEU A 91 7.63 6.95 -1.40
CA LEU A 91 8.92 7.35 -0.82
C LEU A 91 9.86 6.15 -0.64
N ALA A 92 9.34 5.02 -0.14
CA ALA A 92 10.12 3.79 -0.03
C ALA A 92 10.63 3.32 -1.41
N THR A 93 9.80 3.41 -2.44
CA THR A 93 10.16 3.06 -3.83
C THR A 93 11.30 3.95 -4.34
N VAL A 94 11.19 5.27 -4.17
CA VAL A 94 12.22 6.23 -4.60
C VAL A 94 13.54 5.98 -3.87
N ILE A 95 13.50 5.76 -2.54
CA ILE A 95 14.71 5.50 -1.74
C ILE A 95 15.34 4.16 -2.13
N GLN A 96 14.53 3.12 -2.37
CA GLN A 96 15.02 1.81 -2.80
C GLN A 96 15.76 1.92 -4.14
N LEU A 97 15.14 2.59 -5.12
CA LEU A 97 15.75 2.84 -6.42
C LEU A 97 17.02 3.69 -6.31
N GLY A 98 16.98 4.77 -5.53
CA GLY A 98 18.17 5.59 -5.25
C GLY A 98 19.31 4.78 -4.62
N GLY A 99 19.00 3.88 -3.68
CA GLY A 99 19.99 2.99 -3.05
C GLY A 99 20.60 1.97 -4.00
N MET A 100 19.88 1.58 -5.07
CA MET A 100 20.40 0.74 -6.15
C MET A 100 21.40 1.49 -7.04
N TRP A 101 21.12 2.77 -7.35
CA TRP A 101 22.01 3.60 -8.16
C TRP A 101 23.22 4.14 -7.39
N PHE A 102 23.03 4.61 -6.16
CA PHE A 102 24.06 5.24 -5.34
C PHE A 102 24.55 4.30 -4.24
N LYS A 103 25.49 3.41 -4.61
CA LYS A 103 26.01 2.34 -3.71
C LYS A 103 26.55 2.84 -2.37
N ASN A 104 27.07 4.06 -2.31
CA ASN A 104 27.60 4.67 -1.08
C ASN A 104 26.53 4.84 0.02
N TYR A 105 25.24 4.91 -0.36
CA TYR A 105 24.12 5.08 0.57
C TYR A 105 23.27 3.81 0.73
N ALA A 106 23.65 2.70 0.10
CA ALA A 106 22.84 1.49 0.03
C ALA A 106 22.43 0.95 1.42
N THR A 107 23.30 1.05 2.43
CA THR A 107 22.97 0.63 3.80
C THR A 107 21.92 1.53 4.44
N TYR A 108 22.05 2.86 4.31
CA TYR A 108 21.08 3.81 4.84
C TYR A 108 19.73 3.69 4.13
N SER A 109 19.74 3.53 2.79
CA SER A 109 18.55 3.28 1.99
C SER A 109 17.81 2.02 2.46
N LYS A 110 18.51 0.91 2.73
CA LYS A 110 17.87 -0.34 3.21
C LYS A 110 17.07 -0.13 4.50
N TRP A 111 17.65 0.54 5.50
CA TRP A 111 16.95 0.82 6.75
C TRP A 111 15.81 1.82 6.56
N GLY A 112 16.01 2.86 5.74
CA GLY A 112 14.95 3.82 5.40
C GLY A 112 13.76 3.15 4.72
N VAL A 113 14.00 2.27 3.75
CA VAL A 113 12.97 1.49 3.06
C VAL A 113 12.24 0.57 4.03
N LEU A 114 12.94 -0.12 4.94
CA LEU A 114 12.29 -0.96 5.95
C LEU A 114 11.34 -0.15 6.85
N ILE A 115 11.81 0.99 7.39
CA ILE A 115 10.98 1.82 8.27
C ILE A 115 9.74 2.33 7.54
N LEU A 116 9.91 2.85 6.32
CA LEU A 116 8.78 3.35 5.53
C LEU A 116 7.81 2.23 5.16
N THR A 117 8.28 1.05 4.76
CA THR A 117 7.40 -0.07 4.41
C THR A 117 6.66 -0.65 5.62
N ILE A 118 7.20 -0.56 6.83
CA ILE A 118 6.48 -0.89 8.08
C ILE A 118 5.37 0.13 8.36
N ILE A 119 5.68 1.44 8.24
CA ILE A 119 4.68 2.50 8.41
C ILE A 119 3.57 2.35 7.37
N GLY A 120 3.94 2.16 6.11
CA GLY A 120 3.02 1.92 4.99
C GLY A 120 2.13 0.70 5.24
N PHE A 121 2.69 -0.39 5.78
CA PHE A 121 1.91 -1.58 6.12
C PHE A 121 0.87 -1.31 7.22
N GLY A 122 1.24 -0.53 8.25
CA GLY A 122 0.28 -0.08 9.27
C GLY A 122 -0.87 0.74 8.67
N LEU A 123 -0.56 1.67 7.75
CA LEU A 123 -1.56 2.45 7.04
C LEU A 123 -2.47 1.56 6.17
N LEU A 124 -1.91 0.56 5.47
CA LEU A 124 -2.70 -0.39 4.68
C LEU A 124 -3.67 -1.20 5.53
N ILE A 125 -3.29 -1.60 6.74
CA ILE A 125 -4.21 -2.30 7.67
C ILE A 125 -5.39 -1.40 8.01
N ILE A 126 -5.14 -0.13 8.31
CA ILE A 126 -6.18 0.86 8.63
C ILE A 126 -7.09 1.07 7.40
N THR A 127 -6.52 1.30 6.23
CA THR A 127 -7.26 1.43 4.97
C THR A 127 -8.13 0.20 4.71
N GLY A 128 -7.58 -1.01 4.87
CA GLY A 128 -8.32 -2.26 4.69
C GLY A 128 -9.46 -2.43 5.68
N HIS A 129 -9.24 -2.06 6.95
CA HIS A 129 -10.29 -2.09 7.97
C HIS A 129 -11.44 -1.13 7.64
N LEU A 130 -11.13 0.11 7.26
CA LEU A 130 -12.13 1.09 6.84
C LEU A 130 -12.88 0.65 5.58
N GLY A 131 -12.17 0.04 4.62
CA GLY A 131 -12.78 -0.52 3.41
C GLY A 131 -13.81 -1.61 3.73
N ALA A 132 -13.51 -2.46 4.70
CA ALA A 132 -14.46 -3.45 5.22
C ALA A 132 -15.65 -2.78 5.92
N SER A 133 -15.42 -1.76 6.76
CA SER A 133 -16.50 -1.02 7.43
C SER A 133 -17.46 -0.36 6.44
N ILE A 134 -16.96 0.20 5.34
CA ILE A 134 -17.81 0.75 4.26
C ILE A 134 -18.70 -0.33 3.66
N THR A 135 -18.16 -1.54 3.44
CA THR A 135 -18.92 -2.64 2.83
C THR A 135 -19.98 -3.24 3.75
N TYR A 136 -19.74 -3.24 5.06
CA TYR A 136 -20.66 -3.81 6.06
C TYR A 136 -21.53 -2.78 6.78
N GLY A 137 -21.26 -1.48 6.62
CA GLY A 137 -22.01 -0.40 7.26
C GLY A 137 -21.81 -0.29 8.78
N ASN A 138 -20.66 -0.73 9.28
CA ASN A 138 -20.32 -0.73 10.72
C ASN A 138 -19.60 0.53 11.19
#